data_AF-A0A3R7TG25-F1
#
_entry.id   AF-A0A3R7TG25-F1
#
_cell.length_a   1.000
_cell.length_b   1.000
_cell.length_c   1.000
_cell.angle_alpha   90.00
_cell.angle_beta   90.00
_cell.angle_gamma   90.00
#
_symmetry.space_group_name_H-M   'P 1'
#
loop_
_entity.id
_entity.type
_entity.pdbx_description
1 polymer ?
#
loop_
_entity_poly.entity_id
_entity_poly.type
_entity_poly.pdbx_seq_one_letter_code
_entity_poly.pdbx_strand_id
1 'polypeptide(L)'
;MPHDHAHEAHANNEHQDLDLVEKAFVQAFAGASDPTSFLRLAGVVFEGTNSDGERLTLLRVEQSQSTDIGSVTPHLGGESYRYDPMPAKLISRRDHLGFVYFDGVQVVTLGLQEAKALNRIHSS
;
A
#
# COMPACT_ATOMS: atom_id res chain seq x y z
N MET A 1 -1.67 -40.17 -5.13
CA MET A 1 -1.67 -39.05 -4.17
C MET A 1 -1.84 -37.77 -4.97
N PRO A 2 -2.96 -37.03 -4.91
CA PRO A 2 -3.03 -35.69 -5.49
C PRO A 2 -2.68 -34.65 -4.41
N HIS A 3 -1.68 -33.83 -4.67
CA HIS A 3 -1.25 -32.71 -3.83
C HIS A 3 -1.49 -31.40 -4.60
N ASP A 4 -1.94 -30.38 -3.87
CA ASP A 4 -1.54 -28.97 -4.07
C ASP A 4 -1.86 -28.26 -5.40
N HIS A 5 -3.15 -28.13 -5.74
CA HIS A 5 -3.59 -27.11 -6.73
C HIS A 5 -4.70 -26.19 -6.22
N ALA A 6 -5.24 -26.44 -5.02
CA ALA A 6 -6.30 -25.62 -4.46
C ALA A 6 -5.78 -24.39 -3.72
N HIS A 7 -4.63 -24.47 -3.02
CA HIS A 7 -4.15 -23.36 -2.20
C HIS A 7 -3.57 -22.18 -3.01
N GLU A 8 -3.00 -22.41 -4.19
CA GLU A 8 -2.46 -21.33 -5.03
C GLU A 8 -3.55 -20.47 -5.69
N ALA A 9 -4.69 -21.06 -6.06
CA ALA A 9 -5.76 -20.34 -6.75
C ALA A 9 -6.51 -19.36 -5.81
N HIS A 10 -6.61 -19.68 -4.53
CA HIS A 10 -7.28 -18.82 -3.54
C HIS A 10 -6.40 -17.62 -3.15
N ALA A 11 -5.13 -17.83 -2.83
CA ALA A 11 -4.22 -16.75 -2.45
C ALA A 11 -4.01 -15.72 -3.58
N ASN A 12 -3.97 -16.18 -4.83
CA ASN A 12 -3.85 -15.28 -5.98
C ASN A 12 -5.12 -14.44 -6.21
N ASN A 13 -6.31 -14.97 -5.90
CA ASN A 13 -7.57 -14.23 -6.01
C ASN A 13 -7.65 -13.13 -4.94
N GLU A 14 -7.33 -13.46 -3.68
CA GLU A 14 -7.39 -12.51 -2.56
C GLU A 14 -6.46 -11.30 -2.76
N HIS A 15 -5.24 -11.55 -3.28
CA HIS A 15 -4.33 -10.47 -3.62
C HIS A 15 -4.87 -9.59 -4.77
N GLN A 16 -5.48 -10.19 -5.80
CA GLN A 16 -6.05 -9.45 -6.93
C GLN A 16 -7.29 -8.62 -6.52
N ASP A 17 -8.16 -9.16 -5.67
CA ASP A 17 -9.32 -8.45 -5.13
C ASP A 17 -8.89 -7.26 -4.27
N LEU A 18 -7.87 -7.44 -3.42
CA LEU A 18 -7.33 -6.36 -2.60
C LEU A 18 -6.79 -5.21 -3.47
N ASP A 19 -6.08 -5.55 -4.54
CA ASP A 19 -5.54 -4.62 -5.54
C ASP A 19 -6.65 -3.79 -6.22
N LEU A 20 -7.79 -4.42 -6.54
CA LEU A 20 -8.95 -3.75 -7.14
C LEU A 20 -9.63 -2.79 -6.14
N VAL A 21 -9.79 -3.22 -4.89
CA VAL A 21 -10.37 -2.39 -3.82
C VAL A 21 -9.50 -1.17 -3.55
N GLU A 22 -8.19 -1.35 -3.48
CA GLU A 22 -7.25 -0.25 -3.27
C GLU A 22 -7.28 0.75 -4.43
N LYS A 23 -7.30 0.27 -5.67
CA LYS A 23 -7.48 1.14 -6.85
C LYS A 23 -8.78 1.93 -6.81
N ALA A 24 -9.89 1.29 -6.46
CA ALA A 24 -11.18 1.98 -6.33
C ALA A 24 -11.15 3.04 -5.22
N PHE A 25 -10.51 2.74 -4.10
CA PHE A 25 -10.31 3.68 -3.01
C PHE A 25 -9.50 4.89 -3.46
N VAL A 26 -8.36 4.68 -4.13
CA VAL A 26 -7.47 5.77 -4.62
C VAL A 26 -8.24 6.73 -5.52
N GLN A 27 -9.01 6.19 -6.47
CA GLN A 27 -9.82 6.99 -7.39
C GLN A 27 -10.92 7.76 -6.65
N ALA A 28 -11.62 7.12 -5.71
CA ALA A 28 -12.68 7.76 -4.94
C ALA A 28 -12.15 8.85 -3.98
N PHE A 29 -11.01 8.60 -3.32
CA PHE A 29 -10.37 9.57 -2.42
C PHE A 29 -9.92 10.82 -3.17
N ALA A 30 -9.33 10.67 -4.36
CA ALA A 30 -8.89 11.79 -5.19
C ALA A 30 -10.04 12.73 -5.62
N GLY A 31 -11.25 12.18 -5.76
CA GLY A 31 -12.47 12.94 -6.10
C GLY A 31 -13.30 13.40 -4.91
N ALA A 32 -12.92 13.09 -3.67
CA ALA A 32 -13.73 13.37 -2.50
C ALA A 32 -13.75 14.89 -2.18
N SER A 33 -14.95 15.47 -2.09
CA SER A 33 -15.13 16.88 -1.70
C SER A 33 -14.81 17.14 -0.23
N ASP A 34 -14.89 16.10 0.61
CA ASP A 34 -14.46 16.10 2.01
C ASP A 34 -13.59 14.85 2.28
N PRO A 35 -12.26 14.97 2.09
CA PRO A 35 -11.33 13.86 2.30
C PRO A 35 -11.39 13.29 3.71
N THR A 36 -11.59 14.15 4.72
CA THR A 36 -11.61 13.75 6.13
C THR A 36 -12.80 12.86 6.43
N SER A 37 -14.00 13.26 5.99
CA SER A 37 -15.21 12.45 6.16
C SER A 37 -15.16 11.15 5.35
N PHE A 38 -14.56 11.19 4.16
CA PHE A 38 -14.33 9.98 3.36
C PHE A 38 -13.46 8.96 4.11
N LEU A 39 -12.33 9.39 4.69
CA LEU A 39 -11.46 8.51 5.47
C LEU A 39 -12.16 7.93 6.69
N ARG A 40 -12.99 8.73 7.38
CA ARG A 40 -13.81 8.26 8.50
C ARG A 40 -14.80 7.18 8.06
N LEU A 41 -15.50 7.41 6.95
CA LEU A 41 -16.44 6.44 6.37
C LEU A 41 -15.74 5.14 5.96
N ALA A 42 -14.52 5.24 5.43
CA ALA A 42 -13.71 4.08 5.09
C ALA A 42 -13.12 3.33 6.30
N GLY A 43 -13.31 3.86 7.51
CA GLY A 43 -12.83 3.24 8.74
C GLY A 43 -11.36 3.48 9.03
N VAL A 44 -10.70 4.44 8.37
CA VAL A 44 -9.32 4.81 8.67
C VAL A 44 -9.25 5.41 10.08
N VAL A 45 -8.32 4.92 10.89
CA VAL A 45 -8.16 5.35 12.27
C VAL A 45 -7.20 6.53 12.31
N PHE A 46 -7.66 7.69 12.74
CA PHE A 46 -6.84 8.91 12.72
C PHE A 46 -5.90 8.97 13.92
N GLU A 47 -6.32 8.40 15.03
CA GLU A 47 -5.55 8.30 16.23
C GLU A 47 -5.83 6.94 16.87
N GLY A 48 -4.78 6.16 17.05
CA GLY A 48 -4.89 4.77 17.49
C GLY A 48 -3.61 4.23 18.07
N THR A 49 -3.65 2.99 18.53
CA THR A 49 -2.44 2.22 18.86
C THR A 49 -2.25 1.04 17.92
N ASN A 50 -1.01 0.72 17.60
CA ASN A 50 -0.66 -0.52 16.89
C ASN A 50 -0.67 -1.73 17.86
N SER A 51 -0.28 -2.91 17.35
CA SER A 51 -0.15 -4.16 18.12
C SER A 51 0.82 -4.05 19.29
N ASP A 52 1.83 -3.22 19.16
CA ASP A 52 2.92 -3.02 20.12
C ASP A 52 2.57 -1.94 21.17
N GLY A 53 1.38 -1.33 21.05
CA GLY A 53 0.87 -0.31 21.96
C GLY A 53 1.37 1.10 21.66
N GLU A 54 2.10 1.29 20.56
CA GLU A 54 2.61 2.61 20.15
C GLU A 54 1.47 3.47 19.62
N ARG A 55 1.44 4.73 20.06
CA ARG A 55 0.40 5.69 19.65
C ARG A 55 0.75 6.26 18.28
N LEU A 56 -0.16 6.09 17.32
CA LEU A 56 -0.04 6.62 15.98
C LEU A 56 -1.07 7.72 15.74
N THR A 57 -0.61 8.85 15.19
CA THR A 57 -1.48 9.98 14.80
C THR A 57 -1.34 10.26 13.31
N LEU A 58 -2.44 10.19 12.56
CA LEU A 58 -2.47 10.40 11.11
C LEU A 58 -2.15 11.86 10.80
N LEU A 59 -1.12 12.08 9.99
CA LEU A 59 -0.70 13.41 9.55
C LEU A 59 -1.19 13.73 8.14
N ARG A 60 -1.05 12.78 7.21
CA ARG A 60 -1.43 12.96 5.80
C ARG A 60 -1.71 11.63 5.11
N VAL A 61 -2.35 11.72 3.95
CA VAL A 61 -2.46 10.62 2.99
C VAL A 61 -1.64 11.00 1.77
N GLU A 62 -0.80 10.08 1.31
CA GLU A 62 0.05 10.25 0.13
C GLU A 62 -0.47 9.36 -1.00
N GLN A 63 -0.58 9.95 -2.19
CA GLN A 63 -0.87 9.24 -3.42
C GLN A 63 0.31 9.44 -4.37
N SER A 64 0.87 8.34 -4.86
CA SER A 64 1.95 8.39 -5.86
C SER A 64 1.67 7.41 -6.98
N GLN A 65 2.17 7.73 -8.17
CA GLN A 65 2.13 6.85 -9.32
C GLN A 65 3.56 6.59 -9.78
N SER A 66 3.92 5.31 -9.84
CA SER A 66 5.22 4.85 -10.30
C SER A 66 5.05 4.08 -11.59
N THR A 67 6.00 4.22 -12.51
CA THR A 67 6.04 3.45 -13.76
C THR A 67 7.44 2.87 -13.92
N ASP A 68 7.54 1.55 -13.87
CA ASP A 68 8.79 0.84 -14.10
C ASP A 68 9.06 0.72 -15.60
N ILE A 69 10.15 1.33 -16.06
CA ILE A 69 10.50 1.42 -17.49
C ILE A 69 11.71 0.56 -17.90
N GLY A 70 12.47 0.02 -16.95
CA GLY A 70 13.74 -0.65 -17.22
C GLY A 70 14.25 -1.42 -16.01
N SER A 71 15.10 -2.42 -16.26
CA SER A 71 15.81 -3.17 -15.23
C SER A 71 17.31 -3.07 -15.43
N VAL A 72 18.07 -3.09 -14.34
CA VAL A 72 19.53 -3.19 -14.37
C VAL A 72 19.93 -4.60 -13.96
N THR A 73 20.62 -5.30 -14.86
CA THR A 73 21.17 -6.62 -14.58
C THR A 73 22.68 -6.50 -14.39
N PRO A 74 23.23 -6.82 -13.19
CA PRO A 74 24.67 -6.84 -12.98
C PRO A 74 25.29 -8.04 -13.71
N HIS A 75 26.44 -7.83 -14.38
CA HIS A 75 27.21 -8.96 -14.88
C HIS A 75 28.00 -9.61 -13.74
N LEU A 76 28.17 -10.93 -13.82
CA LEU A 76 28.98 -11.70 -12.88
C LEU A 76 30.43 -11.22 -12.96
N GLY A 77 30.93 -10.55 -11.90
CA GLY A 77 32.27 -9.95 -11.87
C GLY A 77 32.30 -8.46 -11.50
N GLY A 78 31.14 -7.79 -11.35
CA GLY A 78 31.00 -6.53 -10.61
C GLY A 78 31.38 -5.24 -11.34
N GLU A 79 32.11 -5.29 -12.46
CA GLU A 79 32.56 -4.07 -13.17
C GLU A 79 31.66 -3.60 -14.33
N SER A 80 30.59 -4.34 -14.68
CA SER A 80 29.68 -3.92 -15.74
C SER A 80 28.22 -4.26 -15.44
N TYR A 81 27.31 -3.36 -15.84
CA TYR A 81 25.87 -3.55 -15.76
C TYR A 81 25.25 -3.42 -17.15
N ARG A 82 24.18 -4.18 -17.40
CA ARG A 82 23.35 -4.04 -18.59
C ARG A 82 22.05 -3.34 -18.20
N TYR A 83 21.76 -2.23 -18.88
CA TYR A 83 20.42 -1.64 -18.84
C TYR A 83 19.55 -2.35 -19.89
N ASP A 84 18.46 -2.95 -19.43
CA ASP A 84 17.47 -3.59 -20.28
C ASP A 84 16.16 -2.79 -20.17
N PRO A 85 15.79 -1.99 -21.20
CA PRO A 85 14.50 -1.32 -21.20
C PRO A 85 13.39 -2.38 -21.21
N MET A 86 12.36 -2.19 -20.38
CA MET A 86 11.28 -3.16 -20.27
C MET A 86 10.42 -3.10 -21.55
N PRO A 87 10.08 -4.26 -22.16
CA PRO A 87 9.15 -4.27 -23.29
C PRO A 87 7.79 -3.71 -22.86
N ALA A 88 7.06 -3.06 -23.78
CA ALA A 88 5.82 -2.34 -23.46
C ALA A 88 4.77 -3.17 -22.68
N LYS A 89 4.74 -4.49 -22.88
CA LYS A 89 3.85 -5.42 -22.18
C LYS A 89 4.24 -5.68 -20.71
N LEU A 90 5.46 -5.33 -20.33
CA LEU A 90 6.00 -5.45 -18.97
C LEU A 90 6.16 -4.09 -18.28
N ILE A 91 5.87 -2.98 -18.95
CA ILE A 91 5.77 -1.67 -18.31
C ILE A 91 4.63 -1.76 -17.29
N SER A 92 4.99 -1.70 -16.02
CA SER A 92 4.05 -1.79 -14.91
C SER A 92 3.80 -0.39 -14.39
N ARG A 93 2.53 0.02 -14.37
CA ARG A 93 2.07 1.20 -13.65
C ARG A 93 1.53 0.76 -12.30
N ARG A 94 2.03 1.37 -11.24
CA ARG A 94 1.61 1.09 -9.87
C ARG A 94 1.18 2.41 -9.23
N ASP A 95 -0.08 2.47 -8.86
CA ASP A 95 -0.58 3.52 -7.97
C ASP A 95 -0.33 3.05 -6.55
N HIS A 96 0.18 3.92 -5.70
CA HIS A 96 0.49 3.63 -4.31
C HIS A 96 -0.22 4.62 -3.40
N LEU A 97 -0.78 4.11 -2.32
CA LEU A 97 -1.46 4.89 -1.29
C LEU A 97 -0.77 4.67 0.06
N GLY A 98 -0.28 5.74 0.66
CA GLY A 98 0.35 5.72 1.98
C GLY A 98 -0.44 6.53 2.99
N PHE A 99 -0.71 5.95 4.16
CA PHE A 99 -1.23 6.67 5.31
C PHE A 99 -0.07 7.00 6.23
N VAL A 100 0.25 8.29 6.35
CA VAL A 100 1.44 8.77 7.02
C VAL A 100 1.10 9.13 8.46
N TYR A 101 1.62 8.36 9.41
CA TYR A 101 1.41 8.53 10.84
C TYR A 101 2.67 9.03 11.54
N PHE A 102 2.50 9.70 12.68
CA PHE A 102 3.56 9.99 13.63
C PHE A 102 3.44 9.07 14.85
N ASP A 103 4.53 8.40 15.22
CA ASP A 103 4.58 7.44 16.34
C ASP A 103 5.04 8.07 17.68
N GLY A 104 5.32 9.38 17.68
CA GLY A 104 5.92 10.08 18.82
C GLY A 104 7.42 10.35 18.65
N VAL A 105 8.09 9.65 17.73
CA VAL A 105 9.53 9.76 17.44
C VAL A 105 9.76 10.11 15.98
N GLN A 106 9.12 9.39 15.06
CA GLN A 106 9.31 9.49 13.62
C GLN A 106 7.99 9.35 12.86
N VAL A 107 8.10 9.55 11.55
CA VAL A 107 6.99 9.37 10.63
C VAL A 107 7.07 7.96 10.04
N VAL A 108 5.95 7.24 10.12
CA VAL A 108 5.78 5.89 9.56
C VAL A 108 4.67 5.89 8.52
N THR A 109 4.81 5.07 7.48
CA THR A 109 3.79 4.94 6.43
C THR A 109 3.14 3.57 6.53
N LEU A 110 1.81 3.55 6.63
CA LEU A 110 0.99 2.35 6.68
C LEU A 110 0.17 2.19 5.40
N GLY A 111 -0.11 0.95 5.02
CA GLY A 111 -1.11 0.63 3.99
C GLY A 111 -2.55 0.80 4.52
N LEU A 112 -3.53 0.70 3.62
CA LEU A 112 -4.95 0.87 3.96
C LEU A 112 -5.44 -0.11 5.04
N GLN A 113 -5.05 -1.39 4.95
CA GLN A 113 -5.49 -2.41 5.91
C GLN A 113 -4.89 -2.16 7.30
N GLU A 114 -3.60 -1.84 7.37
CA GLU A 114 -2.91 -1.52 8.64
C GLU A 114 -3.51 -0.27 9.29
N ALA A 115 -3.77 0.78 8.51
CA ALA A 115 -4.39 2.01 8.98
C ALA A 115 -5.82 1.79 9.54
N LYS A 116 -6.54 0.79 9.03
CA LYS A 116 -7.86 0.38 9.54
C LYS A 116 -7.78 -0.56 10.74
N ALA A 117 -6.66 -1.28 10.90
CA ALA A 117 -6.47 -2.27 11.96
C ALA A 117 -6.01 -1.66 13.29
N LEU A 118 -5.66 -0.37 13.33
CA LEU A 118 -5.27 0.30 14.56
C LEU A 118 -6.41 0.29 15.60
N ASN A 119 -6.05 0.14 16.86
CA ASN A 119 -7.01 0.26 17.96
C ASN A 119 -7.34 1.73 18.21
N ARG A 120 -8.56 2.15 17.89
CA ARG A 120 -8.99 3.55 18.04
C ARG A 120 -8.96 3.97 19.51
N ILE A 121 -8.21 5.03 19.79
CA ILE A 121 -8.20 5.66 21.12
C ILE A 121 -9.44 6.56 21.17
N HIS A 122 -10.42 6.22 22.00
CA HIS A 122 -11.55 7.11 22.23
C HIS A 122 -11.11 8.15 23.26
N SER A 123 -11.03 9.42 22.85
CA SER A 123 -11.00 10.52 23.81
C SER A 123 -12.40 10.59 24.46
N SER A 124 -12.50 10.18 25.72
CA SER A 124 -13.67 10.43 26.58
C SER A 124 -13.88 11.91 26.83
#